data_AF-A0A382PMX6-F1
#
_entry.id   AF-A0A382PMX6-F1
#
_cell.length_a   1.000
_cell.length_b   1.000
_cell.length_c   1.000
_cell.angle_alpha   90.00
_cell.angle_beta   90.00
_cell.angle_gamma   90.00
#
_symmetry.space_group_name_H-M   'P 1'
#
loop_
_entity.id
_entity.type
_entity.pdbx_description
1 polymer ?
#
loop_
_entity_poly.entity_id
_entity_poly.type
_entity_poly.pdbx_seq_one_letter_code
_entity_poly.pdbx_strand_id
1 'polypeptide(L)'
;MRFNEFKDPADLDPSSTYDKDFKEDSLFNQLGKVLDSQGNPKPVDTVVTDDGQSHRVTVAQAQMLRDLLTSEQIKPAIRLQFTKDIQNSATLTKFLQTPDMITLFGQMYMNVDDRGGQ
;
A
#
# COMPACT_ATOMS: atom_id res chain seq x y z
N MET A 1 -22.29 -24.98 41.34
CA MET A 1 -21.58 -23.72 41.03
C MET A 1 -20.24 -24.04 40.36
N ARG A 2 -20.01 -23.42 39.19
CA ARG A 2 -18.74 -22.95 38.60
C ARG A 2 -17.60 -23.98 38.44
N PHE A 3 -17.58 -24.61 37.26
CA PHE A 3 -16.36 -25.21 36.70
C PHE A 3 -15.41 -24.08 36.31
N ASN A 4 -14.23 -24.08 36.91
CA ASN A 4 -13.14 -23.17 36.57
C ASN A 4 -12.42 -23.80 35.37
N GLU A 5 -12.90 -23.48 34.17
CA GLU A 5 -12.26 -23.87 32.91
C GLU A 5 -10.96 -23.06 32.78
N PHE A 6 -9.85 -23.71 33.13
CA PHE A 6 -8.52 -23.26 32.77
C PHE A 6 -8.44 -23.33 31.26
N LYS A 7 -8.72 -22.20 30.60
CA LYS A 7 -8.52 -22.02 29.17
C LYS A 7 -7.01 -22.01 28.92
N ASP A 8 -6.51 -23.07 28.31
CA ASP A 8 -5.12 -23.19 27.86
C ASP A 8 -4.72 -21.95 27.03
N PRO A 9 -3.56 -21.32 27.30
CA PRO A 9 -3.11 -20.12 26.56
C PRO A 9 -2.64 -20.43 25.12
N ALA A 10 -2.80 -21.67 24.64
CA ALA A 10 -2.39 -22.10 23.31
C ALA A 10 -3.45 -21.90 22.22
N ASP A 11 -4.68 -21.50 22.59
CA ASP A 11 -5.75 -21.12 21.65
C ASP A 11 -5.85 -19.59 21.49
N LEU A 12 -4.82 -18.86 21.93
CA LEU A 12 -4.61 -17.48 21.49
C LEU A 12 -4.03 -17.54 20.09
N ASP A 13 -4.93 -17.60 19.12
CA ASP A 13 -4.63 -17.40 17.71
C ASP A 13 -3.60 -16.25 17.55
N PRO A 14 -2.37 -16.54 17.07
CA PRO A 14 -1.29 -15.55 17.03
C PRO A 14 -1.54 -14.43 16.00
N SER A 15 -2.70 -14.39 15.34
CA SER A 15 -3.06 -13.31 14.42
C SER A 15 -3.68 -12.08 15.09
N SER A 16 -3.98 -12.13 16.39
CA SER A 16 -4.75 -11.07 17.07
C SER A 16 -3.93 -10.06 17.90
N THR A 17 -2.60 -10.19 17.96
CA THR A 17 -1.73 -9.31 18.79
C THR A 17 -0.68 -8.51 18.04
N TYR A 18 -0.77 -8.44 16.73
CA TYR A 18 -0.12 -7.35 16.00
C TYR A 18 -1.19 -6.30 15.79
N ASP A 19 -1.05 -5.14 16.44
CA ASP A 19 -1.66 -3.90 15.99
C ASP A 19 -1.38 -3.79 14.48
N LYS A 20 -2.31 -4.26 13.66
CA LYS A 20 -2.20 -4.10 12.24
C LYS A 20 -2.45 -2.62 12.04
N ASP A 21 -1.38 -1.83 11.88
CA ASP A 21 -1.44 -0.42 11.47
C ASP A 21 -2.30 -0.23 10.20
N PHE A 22 -2.64 -1.33 9.50
CA PHE A 22 -3.48 -1.42 8.32
C PHE A 22 -4.52 -2.55 8.46
N LYS A 23 -5.79 -2.32 8.10
CA LYS A 23 -6.86 -3.33 8.21
C LYS A 23 -6.68 -4.48 7.21
N GLU A 24 -6.17 -4.15 6.03
CA GLU A 24 -5.84 -5.09 4.95
C GLU A 24 -4.31 -5.32 4.87
N ASP A 25 -3.87 -6.35 4.11
CA ASP A 25 -2.44 -6.53 3.80
C ASP A 25 -1.90 -5.22 3.21
N SER A 26 -0.73 -4.74 3.64
CA SER A 26 -0.25 -3.43 3.19
C SER A 26 -0.16 -3.39 1.67
N LEU A 27 -0.50 -2.25 1.04
CA LEU A 27 -0.42 -2.12 -0.41
C LEU A 27 0.99 -2.43 -0.91
N PHE A 28 2.03 -2.15 -0.12
CA PHE A 28 3.38 -2.57 -0.46
C PHE A 28 3.50 -4.09 -0.74
N ASN A 29 2.92 -4.92 0.14
CA ASN A 29 2.88 -6.37 -0.03
C ASN A 29 2.02 -6.77 -1.23
N GLN A 30 0.83 -6.18 -1.36
CA GLN A 30 -0.09 -6.48 -2.47
C GLN A 30 0.51 -6.14 -3.83
N LEU A 31 1.15 -4.98 -3.96
CA LEU A 31 1.88 -4.58 -5.17
C LEU A 31 3.05 -5.54 -5.45
N GLY A 32 3.69 -6.07 -4.40
CA GLY A 32 4.71 -7.12 -4.55
C GLY A 32 4.17 -8.40 -5.17
N LYS A 33 2.99 -8.84 -4.74
CA LYS A 33 2.29 -9.99 -5.32
C LYS A 33 1.93 -9.74 -6.78
N VAL A 34 1.52 -8.52 -7.15
CA VAL A 34 1.24 -8.14 -8.54
C VAL A 34 2.48 -8.29 -9.43
N LEU A 35 3.64 -7.83 -8.95
CA LEU A 35 4.92 -7.95 -9.67
C LEU A 35 5.38 -9.41 -9.79
N ASP A 36 5.39 -10.13 -8.67
CA ASP A 36 5.76 -11.56 -8.62
C ASP A 36 4.86 -12.40 -9.54
N SER A 37 3.60 -11.98 -9.70
CA SER A 37 2.63 -12.72 -10.50
C SER A 37 2.72 -12.50 -12.02
N GLN A 38 3.64 -11.69 -12.53
CA GLN A 38 3.84 -11.53 -13.99
C GLN A 38 4.20 -12.81 -14.72
N GLY A 39 4.83 -13.77 -14.03
CA GLY A 39 5.20 -15.08 -14.58
C GLY A 39 4.15 -16.17 -14.40
N ASN A 40 3.05 -15.89 -13.69
CA ASN A 40 2.05 -16.89 -13.35
C ASN A 40 0.97 -17.00 -14.44
N PRO A 41 0.41 -18.20 -14.69
CA PRO A 41 -0.70 -18.41 -15.63
C PRO A 41 -1.99 -17.69 -15.21
N LYS A 42 -2.06 -17.21 -13.96
CA LYS A 42 -3.12 -16.35 -13.43
C LYS A 42 -2.48 -15.13 -12.76
N PRO A 43 -2.25 -14.04 -13.51
CA PRO A 43 -1.64 -12.84 -12.94
C PRO A 43 -2.57 -12.20 -11.92
N VAL A 44 -2.03 -11.84 -10.76
CA VAL A 44 -2.69 -10.96 -9.79
C VAL A 44 -2.49 -9.52 -10.26
N ASP A 45 -3.59 -8.83 -10.53
CA ASP A 45 -3.58 -7.44 -11.02
C ASP A 45 -4.53 -6.53 -10.24
N THR A 46 -4.99 -6.99 -9.08
CA THR A 46 -5.93 -6.25 -8.23
C THR A 46 -5.36 -6.09 -6.83
N VAL A 47 -5.50 -4.89 -6.27
CA VAL A 47 -5.16 -4.57 -4.88
C VAL A 47 -6.39 -4.04 -4.15
N VAL A 48 -6.47 -4.25 -2.84
CA VAL A 48 -7.57 -3.80 -1.98
C VAL A 48 -7.03 -2.76 -1.00
N THR A 49 -7.72 -1.64 -0.91
CA THR A 49 -7.40 -0.51 -0.01
C THR A 49 -8.04 -0.71 1.36
N ASP A 50 -7.58 0.05 2.37
CA ASP A 50 -8.11 -0.02 3.74
C ASP A 50 -9.59 0.38 3.86
N ASP A 51 -10.12 1.10 2.86
CA ASP A 51 -11.54 1.45 2.73
C ASP A 51 -12.38 0.32 2.09
N GLY A 52 -11.75 -0.83 1.77
CA GLY A 52 -12.39 -1.99 1.17
C GLY A 52 -12.61 -1.87 -0.35
N GLN A 53 -12.02 -0.85 -0.99
CA GLN A 53 -12.13 -0.68 -2.45
C GLN A 53 -11.03 -1.45 -3.19
N SER A 54 -11.44 -2.22 -4.19
CA SER A 54 -10.53 -2.95 -5.07
C SER A 54 -10.15 -2.11 -6.29
N HIS A 55 -8.85 -2.01 -6.57
CA HIS A 55 -8.29 -1.27 -7.69
C HIS A 55 -7.46 -2.20 -8.56
N ARG A 56 -7.69 -2.10 -9.87
CA ARG A 56 -6.84 -2.76 -10.86
C ARG A 56 -5.54 -2.00 -11.02
N VAL A 57 -4.41 -2.69 -10.92
CA VAL A 57 -3.07 -2.10 -11.00
C VAL A 57 -2.27 -2.86 -12.05
N THR A 58 -1.72 -2.14 -13.01
CA THR A 58 -0.79 -2.72 -13.97
C THR A 58 0.57 -2.95 -13.31
N VAL A 59 1.37 -3.85 -13.86
CA VAL A 59 2.70 -4.15 -13.35
C VAL A 59 3.58 -2.90 -13.34
N ALA A 60 3.55 -2.09 -14.40
CA ALA A 60 4.32 -0.86 -14.48
C ALA A 60 3.94 0.11 -13.35
N GLN A 61 2.64 0.26 -13.08
CA GLN A 61 2.15 1.05 -11.96
C GLN A 61 2.59 0.46 -10.61
N ALA A 62 2.51 -0.86 -10.44
CA ALA A 62 2.93 -1.53 -9.22
C ALA A 62 4.42 -1.35 -8.93
N GLN A 63 5.25 -1.40 -9.97
CA GLN A 63 6.69 -1.17 -9.88
C GLN A 63 6.96 0.27 -9.44
N MET A 64 6.39 1.26 -10.13
CA MET A 64 6.56 2.68 -9.81
C MET A 64 6.10 3.03 -8.39
N LEU A 65 4.96 2.50 -7.96
CA LEU A 65 4.46 2.69 -6.61
C LEU A 65 5.41 2.09 -5.56
N ARG A 66 5.96 0.90 -5.81
CA ARG A 66 6.95 0.29 -4.92
C ARG A 66 8.24 1.09 -4.88
N ASP A 67 8.74 1.54 -6.02
CA ASP A 67 9.94 2.39 -6.09
C ASP A 67 9.77 3.67 -5.27
N LEU A 68 8.60 4.33 -5.34
CA LEU A 68 8.29 5.48 -4.48
C LEU A 68 8.21 5.11 -2.98
N LEU A 69 7.65 3.93 -2.65
CA LEU A 69 7.55 3.45 -1.26
C LEU A 69 8.90 3.02 -0.68
N THR A 70 9.91 2.70 -1.50
CA THR A 70 11.24 2.26 -1.07
C THR A 70 12.36 3.24 -1.40
N SER A 71 12.07 4.33 -2.11
CA SER A 71 13.10 5.27 -2.54
C SER A 71 13.87 5.85 -1.35
N GLU A 72 15.19 5.78 -1.43
CA GLU A 72 16.12 6.38 -0.47
C GLU A 72 16.27 7.89 -0.70
N GLN A 73 15.88 8.40 -1.87
CA GLN A 73 15.93 9.83 -2.20
C GLN A 73 14.80 10.61 -1.51
N ILE A 74 13.77 9.91 -1.04
CA ILE A 74 12.61 10.49 -0.36
C ILE A 74 12.86 10.48 1.15
N LYS A 75 12.67 11.64 1.79
CA LYS A 75 12.79 11.77 3.25
C LYS A 75 11.87 10.75 3.95
N PRO A 76 12.32 10.09 5.03
CA PRO A 76 11.56 9.03 5.68
C PRO A 76 10.17 9.49 6.16
N ALA A 77 10.05 10.75 6.62
CA ALA A 77 8.76 11.33 7.01
C ALA A 77 7.76 11.42 5.84
N ILE A 78 8.24 11.83 4.66
CA ILE A 78 7.41 11.93 3.45
C ILE A 78 7.01 10.54 2.97
N ARG A 79 7.95 9.59 2.98
CA ARG A 79 7.69 8.20 2.57
C ARG A 79 6.66 7.53 3.47
N LEU A 80 6.75 7.76 4.79
CA LEU A 80 5.77 7.27 5.75
C LEU A 80 4.39 7.88 5.50
N GLN A 81 4.32 9.19 5.24
CA GLN A 81 3.07 9.87 4.89
C GLN A 81 2.44 9.27 3.63
N PHE A 82 3.22 9.15 2.56
CA PHE A 82 2.76 8.53 1.32
C PHE A 82 2.29 7.07 1.52
N THR A 83 3.01 6.29 2.32
CA THR A 83 2.64 4.91 2.65
C THR A 83 1.27 4.86 3.32
N LYS A 84 0.97 5.80 4.22
CA LYS A 84 -0.35 5.88 4.87
C LYS A 84 -1.43 6.38 3.93
N ASP A 85 -1.12 7.38 3.10
CA ASP A 85 -2.09 7.97 2.19
C ASP A 85 -2.50 7.01 1.08
N ILE A 86 -1.56 6.26 0.50
CA ILE A 86 -1.86 5.35 -0.60
C ILE A 86 -2.74 4.17 -0.16
N GLN A 87 -2.74 3.80 1.12
CA GLN A 87 -3.68 2.80 1.67
C GLN A 87 -5.13 3.21 1.47
N ASN A 88 -5.42 4.51 1.31
CA ASN A 88 -6.74 5.00 0.97
C ASN A 88 -6.95 5.04 -0.55
N SER A 89 -8.12 4.57 -0.98
CA SER A 89 -8.51 4.54 -2.39
C SER A 89 -8.47 5.89 -3.08
N ALA A 90 -8.80 6.97 -2.37
CA ALA A 90 -8.77 8.33 -2.90
C ALA A 90 -7.37 8.72 -3.41
N THR A 91 -6.32 8.40 -2.65
CA THR A 91 -4.94 8.67 -3.06
C THR A 91 -4.47 7.68 -4.10
N LEU A 92 -4.69 6.37 -3.88
CA LEU A 92 -4.29 5.33 -4.82
C LEU A 92 -4.86 5.60 -6.21
N THR A 93 -6.15 5.95 -6.31
CA THR A 93 -6.82 6.24 -7.58
C THR A 93 -6.15 7.38 -8.34
N LYS A 94 -5.74 8.46 -7.66
CA LYS A 94 -5.00 9.57 -8.30
C LYS A 94 -3.70 9.09 -8.92
N PHE A 95 -2.95 8.25 -8.20
CA PHE A 95 -1.71 7.67 -8.70
C PHE A 95 -1.96 6.72 -9.88
N LEU A 96 -3.01 5.91 -9.83
CA LEU A 96 -3.34 4.99 -10.93
C LEU A 96 -3.86 5.70 -12.18
N GLN A 97 -4.44 6.90 -12.04
CA GLN A 97 -4.98 7.69 -13.14
C GLN A 97 -4.01 8.70 -13.74
N THR A 98 -2.94 9.08 -13.01
CA THR A 98 -1.95 10.02 -13.54
C THR A 98 -1.05 9.34 -14.58
N PRO A 99 -0.74 10.02 -15.69
CA PRO A 99 0.31 9.55 -16.60
C PRO A 99 1.70 9.61 -15.96
N ASP A 100 1.90 10.50 -14.96
CA ASP A 100 3.21 10.73 -14.33
C ASP A 100 3.09 10.72 -12.79
N MET A 101 3.41 9.56 -12.20
CA MET A 101 3.33 9.34 -10.74
C MET A 101 4.40 10.12 -9.97
N ILE A 102 5.58 10.31 -10.56
CA ILE A 102 6.70 11.00 -9.91
C ILE A 102 6.36 12.48 -9.76
N THR A 103 5.83 13.09 -10.83
CA THR A 103 5.40 14.49 -10.80
C THR A 103 4.27 14.70 -9.81
N LEU A 104 3.23 13.84 -9.82
CA LEU A 104 2.15 13.90 -8.85
C LEU A 104 2.66 13.77 -7.40
N PHE A 105 3.58 12.84 -7.15
CA PHE A 105 4.20 12.67 -5.84
C PHE A 105 4.95 13.94 -5.40
N GLY A 106 5.75 14.53 -6.29
CA GLY A 106 6.47 15.77 -6.04
C GLY A 106 5.54 16.93 -5.69
N GLN A 107 4.44 17.07 -6.43
CA GLN A 107 3.42 18.09 -6.18
C GLN A 107 2.71 17.88 -4.84
N MET A 108 2.35 16.65 -4.50
CA MET A 108 1.61 16.34 -3.27
C MET A 108 2.47 16.44 -2.00
N TYR A 109 3.74 16.03 -2.05
CA TYR A 109 4.54 15.83 -0.84
C TYR A 109 5.83 16.62 -0.77
N MET A 110 6.34 17.12 -1.89
CA MET A 110 7.64 17.81 -1.97
C MET A 110 7.51 19.29 -2.32
N ASN A 111 6.28 19.82 -2.47
CA ASN A 111 6.00 21.17 -2.96
C ASN A 111 6.75 21.47 -4.28
N VAL A 112 6.83 20.48 -5.18
CA VAL A 112 7.31 20.71 -6.54
C VAL A 112 6.20 21.46 -7.26
N ASP A 113 6.29 22.78 -7.27
CA ASP A 113 5.41 23.63 -8.07
C ASP A 113 5.80 23.42 -9.54
N ASP A 114 4.84 23.01 -10.37
CA ASP A 114 4.97 22.76 -11.81
C ASP A 114 5.27 24.04 -12.63
N ARG A 115 5.94 25.03 -12.03
CA ARG A 115 6.42 26.26 -12.69
C ARG A 115 7.68 26.04 -13.52
N GLY A 116 7.69 24.95 -14.29
CA GLY A 116 8.71 24.64 -15.29
C GLY A 116 8.31 24.98 -16.73
N GLY A 117 7.16 25.61 -16.95
CA GLY A 117 6.70 26.06 -18.27
C GLY A 117 6.57 27.57 -18.37
N GLN A 118 7.66 28.26 -18.72
CA GLN A 118 7.64 29.52 -19.47
C GLN A 118 8.72 29.48 -20.54
#